data_AF-A0AAW2REH9-F1
#
_entry.id   AF-A0AAW2REH9-F1
#
_cell.length_a   1.000
_cell.length_b   1.000
_cell.length_c   1.000
_cell.angle_alpha   90.00
_cell.angle_beta   90.00
_cell.angle_gamma   90.00
#
_symmetry.space_group_name_H-M   'P 1'
#
loop_
_entity.id
_entity.type
_entity.pdbx_description
1 polymer ?
#
loop_
_entity_poly.entity_id
_entity_poly.type
_entity_poly.pdbx_seq_one_letter_code
_entity_poly.pdbx_strand_id
1 'polypeptide(L)'
;MKRKKWSELEEQTLLSKYADLLNSGTLAKLKTREKKFKPIADHVNSMHHLQDPVTFPFKWSWRDVSIKVQNMRHQYLGVKQKIRISNNEFNWDENHRIS
;
A
#
# COMPACT_ATOMS: atom_id res chain seq x y z
N MET A 1 17.64 -3.68 -17.60
CA MET A 1 16.18 -3.44 -17.59
C MET A 1 15.86 -2.37 -16.55
N LYS A 2 15.06 -1.35 -16.87
CA LYS A 2 14.65 -0.34 -15.87
C LYS A 2 13.76 -1.00 -14.81
N ARG A 3 14.05 -0.79 -13.52
CA ARG A 3 13.21 -1.26 -12.42
C ARG A 3 11.85 -0.57 -12.51
N LYS A 4 10.76 -1.34 -12.53
CA LYS A 4 9.40 -0.77 -12.44
C LYS A 4 9.27 -0.02 -11.11
N LYS A 5 8.71 1.19 -11.17
CA LYS A 5 8.46 2.03 -9.99
C LYS A 5 7.03 2.55 -10.07
N TRP A 6 6.34 2.50 -8.93
CA TRP A 6 5.03 3.13 -8.75
C TRP A 6 5.20 4.64 -8.63
N SER A 7 4.39 5.40 -9.36
CA SER A 7 4.22 6.83 -9.13
C SER A 7 3.24 7.07 -7.97
N GLU A 8 3.34 8.22 -7.32
CA GLU A 8 2.43 8.59 -6.23
C GLU A 8 0.95 8.59 -6.67
N LEU A 9 0.67 9.06 -7.90
CA LEU A 9 -0.68 9.11 -8.44
C LEU A 9 -1.28 7.72 -8.68
N GLU A 10 -0.47 6.77 -9.17
CA GLU A 10 -0.89 5.37 -9.30
C GLU A 10 -1.14 4.73 -7.93
N GLU A 11 -0.32 5.06 -6.93
CA GLU A 11 -0.51 4.59 -5.55
C GLU A 11 -1.80 5.12 -4.93
N GLN A 12 -2.10 6.41 -5.12
CA GLN A 12 -3.33 7.03 -4.66
C GLN A 12 -4.55 6.37 -5.31
N THR A 13 -4.50 6.14 -6.62
CA THR A 13 -5.59 5.48 -7.38
C THR A 13 -5.79 4.04 -6.90
N LEU A 14 -4.70 3.30 -6.68
CA LEU A 14 -4.73 1.95 -6.12
C LEU A 14 -5.40 1.93 -4.75
N LEU A 15 -5.00 2.83 -3.84
CA LEU A 15 -5.54 2.90 -2.48
C LEU A 15 -7.02 3.27 -2.47
N SER A 16 -7.41 4.27 -3.27
CA SER A 16 -8.82 4.68 -3.42
C SER A 16 -9.67 3.51 -3.89
N LYS A 17 -9.29 2.85 -5.00
CA LYS A 17 -10.07 1.72 -5.53
C LYS A 17 -10.10 0.53 -4.58
N TYR A 18 -9.00 0.26 -3.87
CA TYR A 18 -8.96 -0.78 -2.84
C TYR A 18 -9.93 -0.47 -1.69
N ALA A 19 -9.96 0.77 -1.22
CA ALA A 19 -10.87 1.22 -0.16
C ALA A 19 -12.34 1.08 -0.58
N ASP A 20 -12.70 1.44 -1.82
CA ASP A 20 -14.05 1.27 -2.35
C ASP A 20 -14.49 -0.20 -2.34
N LEU A 21 -13.62 -1.11 -2.80
CA LEU A 21 -13.90 -2.54 -2.83
C LEU A 21 -13.95 -3.15 -1.43
N LEU A 22 -13.18 -2.60 -0.48
CA LEU A 22 -13.20 -3.00 0.92
C LEU A 22 -14.51 -2.57 1.58
N ASN A 23 -14.88 -1.29 1.46
CA ASN A 23 -16.06 -0.69 2.09
C ASN A 23 -17.37 -1.25 1.52
N SER A 24 -17.41 -1.60 0.24
CA SER A 24 -18.55 -2.29 -0.38
C SER A 24 -18.68 -3.77 0.01
N GLY A 25 -17.73 -4.32 0.78
CA GLY A 25 -17.69 -5.74 1.13
C GLY A 25 -17.34 -6.66 -0.04
N THR A 26 -17.03 -6.12 -1.22
CA THR A 26 -16.70 -6.89 -2.42
C THR A 26 -15.48 -7.78 -2.19
N LEU A 27 -14.44 -7.26 -1.52
CA LEU A 27 -13.22 -8.03 -1.23
C LEU A 27 -13.46 -9.25 -0.32
N ALA A 28 -14.50 -9.24 0.51
CA ALA A 28 -14.87 -10.35 1.38
C ALA A 28 -15.56 -11.49 0.61
N LYS A 29 -16.34 -11.15 -0.43
CA LYS A 29 -17.10 -12.11 -1.24
C LYS A 29 -16.22 -12.90 -2.22
N LEU A 30 -15.09 -12.32 -2.63
CA LEU A 30 -14.21 -12.92 -3.64
C LEU A 30 -13.24 -13.93 -3.00
N LYS A 31 -13.12 -15.12 -3.59
CA LYS A 31 -12.27 -16.20 -3.03
C LYS A 31 -10.80 -16.09 -3.42
N THR A 32 -10.50 -15.75 -4.68
CA THR A 32 -9.12 -15.77 -5.20
C THR A 32 -8.47 -14.39 -5.17
N ARG A 33 -7.14 -14.35 -4.97
CA ARG A 33 -6.35 -13.11 -5.04
C ARG A 33 -6.53 -12.41 -6.38
N GLU A 34 -6.49 -13.15 -7.48
CA GLU A 34 -6.71 -12.57 -8.80
C GLU A 34 -8.05 -11.84 -8.90
N LYS A 35 -9.17 -12.47 -8.48
CA LYS A 35 -10.48 -11.80 -8.51
C LYS A 35 -10.50 -10.53 -7.65
N LYS A 36 -9.79 -10.51 -6.52
CA LYS A 36 -9.68 -9.33 -5.64
C LYS A 36 -8.88 -8.19 -6.26
N PHE A 37 -7.74 -8.51 -6.89
CA PHE A 37 -6.74 -7.50 -7.29
C PHE A 37 -6.77 -7.14 -8.77
N LYS A 38 -7.31 -8.00 -9.64
CA LYS A 38 -7.49 -7.72 -11.07
C LYS A 38 -8.33 -6.46 -11.34
N PRO A 39 -9.52 -6.26 -10.73
CA PRO A 39 -10.30 -5.04 -10.98
C PRO A 39 -9.58 -3.76 -10.52
N ILE A 40 -8.69 -3.86 -9.54
CA ILE A 40 -7.86 -2.73 -9.10
C ILE A 40 -6.76 -2.44 -10.12
N ALA A 41 -6.06 -3.48 -10.59
CA ALA A 41 -5.04 -3.35 -11.63
C ALA A 41 -5.62 -2.77 -12.92
N ASP A 42 -6.77 -3.29 -13.36
CA ASP A 42 -7.45 -2.82 -14.56
C ASP A 42 -7.84 -1.34 -14.42
N HIS A 43 -8.34 -0.92 -13.25
CA HIS A 43 -8.67 0.48 -12.99
C HIS A 43 -7.44 1.40 -12.99
N VAL A 44 -6.36 1.03 -12.29
CA VAL A 44 -5.10 1.81 -12.30
C VAL A 44 -4.57 1.96 -13.72
N ASN A 45 -4.52 0.87 -14.48
CA ASN A 45 -4.06 0.91 -15.87
C ASN A 45 -4.96 1.79 -16.75
N SER A 46 -6.28 1.74 -16.56
CA SER A 46 -7.25 2.54 -17.30
C SER A 46 -7.15 4.03 -17.03
N MET A 47 -6.73 4.43 -15.83
CA MET A 47 -6.58 5.83 -15.44
C MET A 47 -5.22 6.41 -15.83
N HIS A 48 -4.19 5.57 -15.94
CA HIS A 48 -2.79 6.01 -16.09
C HIS A 48 -2.16 5.49 -17.38
N HIS A 49 -1.70 4.24 -17.40
CA HIS A 49 -0.94 3.67 -18.52
C HIS A 49 -1.68 3.72 -19.87
N LEU A 50 -3.00 3.51 -19.86
CA LEU A 50 -3.82 3.55 -21.09
C LEU A 50 -4.14 4.98 -21.56
N GLN A 51 -4.04 5.98 -20.67
CA GLN A 51 -4.27 7.40 -21.01
C GLN A 51 -2.96 8.07 -21.46
N ASP A 52 -1.89 7.84 -20.72
CA ASP A 52 -0.58 8.43 -20.97
C ASP A 52 0.55 7.42 -20.68
N PRO A 53 0.90 6.57 -21.66
CA PRO A 53 1.98 5.60 -21.51
C PRO A 53 3.38 6.25 -21.51
N VAL A 54 3.51 7.54 -21.83
CA VAL A 54 4.79 8.24 -21.76
C VAL A 54 5.12 8.58 -20.31
N THR A 55 4.14 9.15 -19.58
CA THR A 55 4.29 9.45 -18.15
C THR A 55 4.16 8.19 -17.29
N PHE A 56 3.29 7.26 -17.67
CA PHE A 56 3.04 6.00 -16.94
C PHE A 56 3.43 4.79 -17.81
N PRO A 57 4.74 4.50 -17.96
CA PRO A 57 5.22 3.51 -18.93
C PRO A 57 4.94 2.06 -18.54
N PHE A 58 4.48 1.81 -17.30
CA PHE A 58 4.33 0.46 -16.78
C PHE A 58 2.86 0.07 -16.69
N LYS A 59 2.52 -1.04 -17.34
CA LYS A 59 1.27 -1.76 -17.04
C LYS A 59 1.45 -2.64 -15.80
N TRP A 60 0.50 -2.54 -14.88
CA TRP A 60 0.48 -3.29 -13.64
C TRP A 60 -0.39 -4.53 -13.75
N SER A 61 0.13 -5.68 -13.32
CA SER A 61 -0.66 -6.90 -13.19
C SER A 61 -1.35 -6.95 -11.82
N TRP A 62 -2.35 -7.83 -11.68
CA TRP A 62 -2.96 -8.10 -10.38
C TRP A 62 -1.94 -8.60 -9.33
N ARG A 63 -0.86 -9.27 -9.77
CA ARG A 63 0.23 -9.72 -8.91
C ARG A 63 0.99 -8.53 -8.35
N ASP A 64 1.38 -7.59 -9.22
CA ASP A 64 2.09 -6.36 -8.83
C ASP A 64 1.29 -5.55 -7.82
N VAL A 65 -0.01 -5.34 -8.08
CA VAL A 65 -0.93 -4.67 -7.16
C VAL A 65 -1.01 -5.40 -5.82
N SER A 66 -1.14 -6.73 -5.83
CA SER A 66 -1.24 -7.50 -4.58
C SER A 66 0.03 -7.41 -3.73
N ILE A 67 1.21 -7.40 -4.36
CA ILE A 67 2.50 -7.23 -3.70
C ILE A 67 2.60 -5.80 -3.14
N LYS A 68 2.23 -4.79 -3.92
CA LYS A 68 2.26 -3.39 -3.49
C LYS A 68 1.36 -3.15 -2.28
N VAL A 69 0.12 -3.68 -2.27
CA VAL A 69 -0.79 -3.62 -1.11
C VAL A 69 -0.20 -4.32 0.11
N GLN A 70 0.38 -5.51 -0.06
CA GLN A 70 1.02 -6.23 1.04
C GLN A 70 2.20 -5.43 1.62
N ASN A 71 3.04 -4.86 0.76
CA ASN A 71 4.19 -4.04 1.18
C ASN A 71 3.74 -2.77 1.92
N MET A 72 2.72 -2.07 1.43
CA MET A 72 2.16 -0.89 2.10
C MET A 72 1.58 -1.25 3.47
N ARG A 73 0.84 -2.36 3.57
CA ARG A 73 0.30 -2.85 4.85
C ARG A 73 1.43 -3.19 5.83
N HIS A 74 2.48 -3.85 5.35
CA HIS A 74 3.63 -4.19 6.19
C HIS A 74 4.36 -2.94 6.69
N GLN A 75 4.60 -1.95 5.82
CA GLN A 75 5.21 -0.67 6.20
C GLN A 75 4.37 0.07 7.24
N TYR A 76 3.05 0.16 7.03
CA TYR A 76 2.14 0.79 7.99
C TYR A 76 2.18 0.12 9.36
N LEU A 77 2.13 -1.22 9.40
CA LEU A 77 2.22 -1.97 10.66
C LEU A 77 3.58 -1.79 11.34
N GLY A 78 4.68 -1.80 10.57
CA GLY A 78 6.03 -1.55 11.09
C GLY A 78 6.17 -0.15 11.70
N VAL A 79 5.63 0.88 11.03
CA VAL A 79 5.58 2.25 11.57
C VAL A 79 4.76 2.31 12.85
N LYS A 80 3.55 1.72 12.85
CA LYS A 80 2.67 1.68 14.03
C LYS A 80 3.33 1.01 15.23
N GLN A 81 4.07 -0.09 15.01
CA GLN A 81 4.80 -0.79 16.07
C GLN A 81 5.93 0.08 16.63
N LYS A 82 6.72 0.73 15.76
CA LYS A 82 7.81 1.61 16.19
C LYS A 82 7.31 2.77 17.04
N ILE A 83 6.20 3.40 16.65
CA ILE A 83 5.55 4.47 17.43
C ILE A 83 5.11 3.95 18.82
N ARG A 84 4.55 2.74 18.89
CA ARG A 84 4.15 2.13 20.16
C ARG A 84 5.36 1.87 21.08
N ILE A 85 6.48 1.41 20.52
CA ILE A 85 7.71 1.14 21.28
C ILE A 85 8.33 2.45 21.76
N SER A 86 8.45 3.46 20.90
CA SER A 86 9.00 4.78 21.28
C SER A 86 8.17 5.47 22.36
N ASN A 87 6.84 5.30 22.34
CA ASN A 87 5.96 5.84 23.38
C ASN A 87 6.09 5.10 24.72
N ASN A 88 6.67 3.90 24.75
CA ASN A 88 6.88 3.10 25.95
C ASN A 88 8.32 3.19 26.48
N GLU A 89 9.25 3.74 25.70
CA GLU A 89 10.65 3.98 26.08
C GLU A 89 10.91 5.40 26.63
N PHE A 90 9.92 6.30 26.62
CA PHE A 90 10.04 7.61 27.28
C PHE A 90 9.66 7.54 28.76
N ASN A 91 10.37 6.69 29.52
CA ASN A 91 10.36 6.75 30.98
C ASN A 91 11.62 7.52 31.39
N TRP A 92 11.45 8.76 31.85
CA TRP A 92 12.53 9.61 32.41
C TRP A 92 13.01 9.08 33.77
N ASP A 93 13.41 7.82 33.84
CA ASP A 93 14.02 7.26 35.05
C ASP A 93 15.55 7.46 34.98
N GLU A 94 15.98 8.71 34.86
CA GLU A 94 17.33 9.14 35.24
C GLU A 94 17.24 9.98 36.52
N ASN A 95 16.83 9.31 37.59
CA ASN A 95 17.19 9.73 38.95
C ASN A 95 18.73 9.80 39.04
N HIS A 96 19.27 11.00 38.88
CA HIS A 96 20.66 11.33 39.22
C HIS A 96 20.90 11.02 40.70
N ARG A 97 21.44 9.83 40.98
CA ARG A 97 22.18 9.57 42.22
C ARG A 97 23.49 10.34 42.12
N ILE A 98 23.57 11.48 42.80
CA ILE A 98 24.85 12.01 43.27
C ILE A 98 25.04 11.47 44.70
N SER A 99 26.19 10.84 44.86
CA SER A 99 26.76 10.24 46.06
C SER A 99 26.85 11.19 47.25
#